data_AF-A0A496QR22-F1
#
_entry.id   AF-A0A496QR22-F1
#
_cell.length_a   1.000
_cell.length_b   1.000
_cell.length_c   1.000
_cell.angle_alpha   90.00
_cell.angle_beta   90.00
_cell.angle_gamma   90.00
#
_symmetry.space_group_name_H-M   'P 1'
#
loop_
_entity.id
_entity.type
_entity.pdbx_description
1 polymer ?
#
loop_
_entity_poly.entity_id
_entity_poly.type
_entity_poly.pdbx_seq_one_letter_code
_entity_poly.pdbx_strand_id
1 'polypeptide(L)'
;MGKEDFDFGELERKLNFKIEEIALFVVDESHNFRNPFSNRYEGLFTLIEKASIKHKPKILLLTATPMNNTHWDLYFQLMLLAQNNKRVFFKEGIFDLERQFKKADKGDITQLADILQIISIRRTRQYIKDNYPDAKYKDERGLWIKIEFPERELNEINYSLDETYQGLYHQIAEKIEKGLNLSYYRLEEYRIVGKKDEMESGRMKALGGILQTLLLKRLESSVEAFRKSIQTQVDFLSTFKDVFKEGKILRKKFYNKYLAYLEEEAEDSAYLIGELKKNLEQVNLIDFNIEKFYEDLDKDIAIFKEIK
;
A
#
# COMPACT_ATOMS: atom_id res chain seq x y z
N MET A 1 -6.94 19.65 0.96
CA MET A 1 -6.27 18.36 1.20
C MET A 1 -5.14 18.68 2.15
N GLY A 2 -5.28 18.24 3.40
CA GLY A 2 -4.60 18.84 4.56
C GLY A 2 -3.20 18.27 4.76
N LYS A 3 -2.20 19.04 4.31
CA LYS A 3 -0.79 18.83 4.59
C LYS A 3 -0.54 18.82 6.10
N GLU A 4 0.04 17.74 6.62
CA GLU A 4 1.16 17.96 7.52
C GLU A 4 2.28 18.42 6.59
N ASP A 5 2.62 19.71 6.66
CA ASP A 5 3.61 20.33 5.79
C ASP A 5 4.95 19.62 6.00
N PHE A 6 5.27 18.67 5.13
CA PHE A 6 6.65 18.27 4.94
C PHE A 6 7.41 19.55 4.54
N ASP A 7 8.18 20.09 5.47
CA ASP A 7 8.88 21.36 5.27
C ASP A 7 10.04 21.13 4.30
N PHE A 8 9.73 21.26 3.02
CA PHE A 8 10.72 21.19 1.96
C PHE A 8 11.82 22.25 2.15
N GLY A 9 11.55 23.37 2.85
CA GLY A 9 12.56 24.36 3.18
C GLY A 9 13.53 23.87 4.27
N GLU A 10 13.06 23.10 5.26
CA GLU A 10 13.94 22.39 6.19
C GLU A 10 14.80 21.35 5.46
N LEU A 11 14.22 20.58 4.54
CA LEU A 11 14.96 19.60 3.75
C LEU A 11 16.04 20.28 2.88
N GLU A 12 15.69 21.35 2.17
CA GLU A 12 16.62 22.12 1.34
C GLU A 12 17.77 22.71 2.16
N ARG A 13 17.48 23.19 3.39
CA ARG A 13 18.53 23.65 4.33
C ARG A 13 19.43 22.52 4.80
N LYS A 14 18.86 21.36 5.17
CA LYS A 14 19.64 20.20 5.63
C LYS A 14 20.54 19.63 4.55
N LEU A 15 20.04 19.57 3.31
CA LEU A 15 20.79 19.07 2.16
C LEU A 15 21.69 20.12 1.52
N ASN A 16 21.57 21.40 1.94
CA ASN A 16 22.21 22.56 1.31
C ASN A 16 22.04 22.54 -0.22
N PHE A 17 20.84 22.22 -0.67
CA PHE A 17 20.54 21.93 -2.08
C PHE A 17 19.07 22.22 -2.36
N LYS A 18 18.79 22.90 -3.47
CA LYS A 18 17.42 23.23 -3.86
C LYS A 18 16.77 22.06 -4.58
N ILE A 19 15.55 21.71 -4.20
CA ILE A 19 14.82 20.61 -4.85
C ILE A 19 14.60 20.90 -6.35
N GLU A 20 14.45 22.17 -6.70
CA GLU A 20 14.36 22.65 -8.08
C GLU A 20 15.62 22.41 -8.92
N GLU A 21 16.75 22.03 -8.31
CA GLU A 21 18.00 21.72 -9.02
C GLU A 21 18.13 20.22 -9.35
N ILE A 22 17.20 19.37 -8.90
CA ILE A 22 17.22 17.93 -9.16
C ILE A 22 17.04 17.67 -10.66
N ALA A 23 18.05 17.09 -11.30
CA ALA A 23 17.97 16.70 -12.71
C ALA A 23 17.41 15.28 -12.92
N LEU A 24 17.57 14.40 -11.92
CA LEU A 24 17.21 12.98 -12.01
C LEU A 24 16.73 12.47 -10.65
N PHE A 25 15.57 11.83 -10.64
CA PHE A 25 15.12 10.97 -9.55
C PHE A 25 15.42 9.51 -9.90
N VAL A 26 16.13 8.81 -9.01
CA VAL A 26 16.29 7.35 -9.08
C VAL A 26 15.55 6.75 -7.89
N VAL A 27 14.52 5.96 -8.17
CA VAL A 27 13.69 5.32 -7.14
C VAL A 27 13.91 3.82 -7.24
N ASP A 28 14.66 3.29 -6.27
CA ASP A 28 14.81 1.85 -6.12
C ASP A 28 13.59 1.24 -5.44
N GLU A 29 13.31 -0.03 -5.76
CA GLU A 29 12.10 -0.74 -5.35
C GLU A 29 10.82 0.09 -5.52
N SER A 30 10.70 0.71 -6.69
CA SER A 30 9.60 1.60 -7.07
C SER A 30 8.21 0.99 -6.94
N HIS A 31 8.10 -0.34 -6.82
CA HIS A 31 6.85 -1.02 -6.49
C HIS A 31 6.24 -0.55 -5.16
N ASN A 32 7.04 0.08 -4.28
CA ASN A 32 6.59 0.73 -3.04
C ASN A 32 5.80 2.03 -3.26
N PHE A 33 5.80 2.57 -4.49
CA PHE A 33 5.13 3.81 -4.87
C PHE A 33 4.06 3.56 -5.94
N ARG A 34 3.32 2.45 -5.81
CA ARG A 34 2.26 2.07 -6.76
C ARG A 34 0.86 2.51 -6.34
N ASN A 35 0.65 2.74 -5.05
CA ASN A 35 -0.66 3.08 -4.50
C ASN A 35 -0.83 4.61 -4.40
N PRO A 36 -1.75 5.24 -5.15
CA PRO A 36 -1.90 6.70 -5.18
C PRO A 36 -2.49 7.28 -3.89
N PHE A 37 -3.12 6.45 -3.06
CA PHE A 37 -3.69 6.88 -1.79
C PHE A 37 -2.69 6.80 -0.64
N SER A 38 -1.48 6.32 -0.92
CA SER A 38 -0.41 6.21 0.06
C SER A 38 0.35 7.51 0.27
N ASN A 39 0.94 7.63 1.45
CA ASN A 39 1.81 8.75 1.78
C ASN A 39 3.10 8.71 0.99
N ARG A 40 3.64 7.50 0.73
CA ARG A 40 4.87 7.33 -0.03
C ARG A 40 4.68 7.89 -1.44
N TYR A 41 3.60 7.51 -2.10
CA TYR A 41 3.24 8.04 -3.41
C TYR A 41 3.00 9.55 -3.36
N GLU A 42 2.15 10.02 -2.45
CA GLU A 42 1.82 11.45 -2.33
C GLU A 42 3.07 12.31 -2.09
N GLY A 43 3.94 11.87 -1.20
CA GLY A 43 5.21 12.53 -0.89
C GLY A 43 6.17 12.57 -2.08
N LEU A 44 6.38 11.43 -2.74
CA LEU A 44 7.24 11.36 -3.93
C LEU A 44 6.67 12.21 -5.07
N PHE A 45 5.36 12.15 -5.31
CA PHE A 45 4.69 12.92 -6.34
C PHE A 45 4.83 14.43 -6.08
N THR A 46 4.59 14.88 -4.84
CA THR A 46 4.75 16.28 -4.43
C THR A 46 6.19 16.75 -4.59
N LEU A 47 7.17 15.91 -4.25
CA LEU A 47 8.59 16.21 -4.44
C LEU A 47 8.95 16.39 -5.92
N ILE A 48 8.46 15.49 -6.77
CA ILE A 48 8.64 15.56 -8.23
C ILE A 48 7.98 16.82 -8.80
N GLU A 49 6.76 17.16 -8.39
CA GLU A 49 6.07 18.38 -8.83
C GLU A 49 6.87 19.63 -8.45
N LYS A 50 7.36 19.72 -7.20
CA LYS A 50 8.19 20.85 -6.76
C LYS A 50 9.49 20.96 -7.57
N ALA A 51 10.17 19.84 -7.80
CA ALA A 51 11.37 19.81 -8.64
C ALA A 51 11.09 20.20 -10.10
N SER A 52 9.86 20.00 -10.57
CA SER A 52 9.46 20.23 -11.96
C SER A 52 9.12 21.69 -12.30
N ILE A 53 9.15 22.60 -11.31
CA ILE A 53 8.79 24.02 -11.46
C ILE A 53 9.71 24.73 -12.48
N LYS A 54 11.03 24.50 -12.38
CA LYS A 54 12.03 25.21 -13.18
C LYS A 54 12.46 24.43 -14.42
N HIS A 55 12.63 23.11 -14.30
CA HIS A 55 12.95 22.22 -15.40
C HIS A 55 12.30 20.86 -15.16
N LYS A 56 12.15 20.07 -16.23
CA LYS A 56 11.55 18.74 -16.14
C LYS A 56 12.59 17.70 -15.74
N PRO A 57 12.63 17.20 -14.49
CA PRO A 57 13.59 16.18 -14.08
C PRO A 57 13.32 14.87 -14.82
N LYS A 58 14.37 14.09 -15.05
CA LYS A 58 14.24 12.70 -15.48
C LYS A 58 13.83 11.84 -14.29
N ILE A 59 13.08 10.78 -14.54
CA ILE A 59 12.62 9.85 -13.49
C ILE A 59 12.98 8.44 -13.95
N LEU A 60 13.77 7.75 -13.13
CA LEU A 60 14.17 6.36 -13.32
C LEU A 60 13.60 5.54 -12.18
N LEU A 61 12.68 4.64 -12.51
CA LEU A 61 12.10 3.68 -11.58
C LEU A 61 12.79 2.34 -11.76
N LEU A 62 13.35 1.80 -10.68
CA LEU A 62 13.96 0.47 -10.64
C LEU A 62 13.03 -0.44 -9.83
N THR A 63 12.75 -1.63 -10.35
CA THR A 63 11.96 -2.65 -9.66
C THR A 63 12.11 -4.00 -10.35
N ALA A 64 12.13 -5.08 -9.58
CA ALA A 64 12.04 -6.42 -10.10
C ALA A 64 10.61 -6.77 -10.58
N THR A 65 9.60 -6.09 -10.03
CA THR A 65 8.17 -6.38 -10.21
C THR A 65 7.39 -5.07 -10.43
N PRO A 66 7.26 -4.59 -11.69
CA PRO A 66 6.54 -3.34 -11.99
C PRO A 66 5.02 -3.47 -11.81
N MET A 67 4.49 -4.68 -11.73
CA MET A 67 3.09 -4.99 -11.48
C MET A 67 2.99 -6.02 -10.36
N ASN A 68 2.16 -5.76 -9.34
CA ASN A 68 2.03 -6.65 -8.18
C ASN A 68 0.58 -7.12 -8.00
N ASN A 69 -0.37 -6.19 -7.83
CA ASN A 69 -1.74 -6.52 -7.48
C ASN A 69 -2.72 -6.25 -8.63
N THR A 70 -2.61 -5.09 -9.29
CA THR A 70 -3.58 -4.66 -10.32
C THR A 70 -2.89 -4.00 -11.51
N HIS A 71 -3.59 -3.88 -12.64
CA HIS A 71 -3.12 -3.06 -13.77
C HIS A 71 -2.94 -1.58 -13.36
N TRP A 72 -3.75 -1.09 -12.41
CA TRP A 72 -3.68 0.30 -11.94
C TRP A 72 -2.37 0.62 -11.22
N ASP A 73 -1.71 -0.36 -10.63
CA ASP A 73 -0.37 -0.20 -10.04
C ASP A 73 0.61 0.39 -11.07
N LEU A 74 0.61 -0.17 -12.28
CA LEU A 74 1.41 0.32 -13.39
C LEU A 74 0.94 1.71 -13.88
N TYR A 75 -0.37 1.96 -13.89
CA TYR A 75 -0.90 3.27 -14.26
C TYR A 75 -0.36 4.38 -13.36
N PHE A 76 -0.32 4.16 -12.04
CA PHE A 76 0.18 5.17 -11.12
C PHE A 76 1.71 5.33 -11.19
N GLN A 77 2.46 4.26 -11.43
CA GLN A 77 3.89 4.38 -11.76
C GLN A 77 4.13 5.17 -13.05
N LEU A 78 3.29 4.97 -14.07
CA LEU A 78 3.31 5.79 -15.29
C LEU A 78 3.00 7.25 -15.00
N MET A 79 2.09 7.55 -14.08
CA MET A 79 1.80 8.94 -13.68
C MET A 79 2.99 9.59 -12.97
N LEU A 80 3.78 8.84 -12.20
CA LEU A 80 5.05 9.33 -11.67
C LEU A 80 6.02 9.65 -12.81
N LEU A 81 6.30 8.68 -13.70
CA LEU A 81 7.22 8.85 -14.84
C LEU A 81 6.82 10.01 -15.77
N ALA A 82 5.53 10.11 -16.07
CA ALA A 82 4.99 11.12 -16.97
C ALA A 82 4.76 12.48 -16.30
N GLN A 83 4.89 12.56 -14.97
CA GLN A 83 4.55 13.74 -14.15
C GLN A 83 3.11 14.18 -14.40
N ASN A 84 2.18 13.22 -14.24
CA ASN A 84 0.74 13.37 -14.47
C ASN A 84 0.33 13.79 -15.90
N ASN A 85 1.25 13.77 -16.87
CA ASN A 85 0.93 14.02 -18.26
C ASN A 85 0.27 12.80 -18.90
N LYS A 86 -1.07 12.75 -18.84
CA LYS A 86 -1.88 11.69 -19.47
C LYS A 86 -1.70 11.58 -20.99
N ARG A 87 -1.12 12.58 -21.64
CA ARG A 87 -0.88 12.60 -23.09
C ARG A 87 0.52 12.15 -23.49
N VAL A 88 1.31 11.61 -22.55
CA VAL A 88 2.71 11.22 -22.79
C VAL A 88 2.87 10.24 -23.97
N PHE A 89 1.89 9.36 -24.19
CA PHE A 89 1.91 8.35 -25.25
C PHE A 89 1.10 8.72 -26.50
N PHE A 90 0.67 9.98 -26.66
CA PHE A 90 -0.11 10.40 -27.84
C PHE A 90 0.63 10.12 -29.16
N LYS A 91 1.95 10.31 -29.18
CA LYS A 91 2.78 10.06 -30.36
C LYS A 91 2.87 8.58 -30.74
N GLU A 92 2.67 7.71 -29.77
CA GLU A 92 2.66 6.24 -29.92
C GLU A 92 1.25 5.71 -30.20
N GLY A 93 0.29 6.59 -30.54
CA GLY A 93 -1.09 6.22 -30.87
C GLY A 93 -2.01 5.97 -29.67
N ILE A 94 -1.54 6.21 -28.44
CA ILE A 94 -2.32 6.01 -27.22
C ILE A 94 -2.93 7.36 -26.78
N PHE A 95 -4.16 7.59 -27.21
CA PHE A 95 -4.89 8.85 -26.98
C PHE A 95 -5.55 8.94 -25.60
N ASP A 96 -5.93 7.80 -25.01
CA ASP A 96 -6.57 7.75 -23.69
C ASP A 96 -6.00 6.59 -22.90
N LEU A 97 -4.96 6.88 -22.12
CA LEU A 97 -4.26 5.90 -21.31
C LEU A 97 -5.22 5.22 -20.31
N GLU A 98 -6.06 5.99 -19.63
CA GLU A 98 -6.98 5.49 -18.61
C GLU A 98 -7.99 4.50 -19.20
N ARG A 99 -8.49 4.77 -20.41
CA ARG A 99 -9.36 3.83 -21.14
C ARG A 99 -8.67 2.52 -21.46
N GLN A 100 -7.37 2.52 -21.77
CA GLN A 100 -6.64 1.27 -22.04
C GLN A 100 -6.50 0.43 -20.77
N PHE A 101 -6.21 1.04 -19.61
CA PHE A 101 -6.19 0.33 -18.33
C PHE A 101 -7.56 -0.25 -17.95
N LYS A 102 -8.66 0.47 -18.23
CA LYS A 102 -10.03 -0.07 -18.06
C LYS A 102 -10.35 -1.26 -18.97
N LYS A 103 -9.71 -1.39 -20.14
CA LYS A 103 -9.85 -2.56 -21.00
C LYS A 103 -9.07 -3.76 -20.45
N ALA A 104 -7.89 -3.51 -19.86
CA ALA A 104 -7.10 -4.54 -19.21
C ALA A 104 -7.84 -5.21 -18.05
N ASP A 105 -8.61 -4.45 -17.27
CA ASP A 105 -9.49 -5.01 -16.24
C ASP A 105 -10.58 -5.95 -16.80
N LYS A 106 -10.90 -5.83 -18.10
CA LYS A 106 -11.82 -6.72 -18.83
C LYS A 106 -11.10 -7.86 -19.57
N GLY A 107 -9.78 -7.99 -19.39
CA GLY A 107 -8.94 -9.04 -19.95
C GLY A 107 -8.14 -8.67 -21.21
N ASP A 108 -8.33 -7.48 -21.78
CA ASP A 108 -7.55 -7.03 -22.95
C ASP A 108 -6.27 -6.29 -22.51
N ILE A 109 -5.17 -7.04 -22.40
CA ILE A 109 -3.87 -6.56 -21.92
C ILE A 109 -2.91 -6.12 -23.05
N THR A 110 -3.32 -6.22 -24.31
CA THR A 110 -2.45 -6.05 -25.48
C THR A 110 -1.72 -4.69 -25.44
N GLN A 111 -2.50 -3.63 -25.23
CA GLN A 111 -1.96 -2.27 -25.21
C GLN A 111 -1.01 -2.01 -24.02
N LEU A 112 -1.22 -2.69 -22.89
CA LEU A 112 -0.35 -2.56 -21.72
C LEU A 112 1.01 -3.20 -21.99
N ALA A 113 1.04 -4.33 -22.70
CA ALA A 113 2.29 -4.96 -23.12
C ALA A 113 3.11 -4.00 -24.03
N ASP A 114 2.46 -3.33 -24.98
CA ASP A 114 3.13 -2.35 -25.85
C ASP A 114 3.69 -1.17 -25.05
N ILE A 115 2.92 -0.62 -24.11
CA ILE A 115 3.38 0.46 -23.22
C ILE A 115 4.62 0.00 -22.42
N LEU A 116 4.57 -1.20 -21.84
CA LEU A 116 5.68 -1.76 -21.09
C LEU A 116 6.94 -1.93 -21.95
N GLN A 117 6.80 -2.34 -23.21
CA GLN A 117 7.94 -2.46 -24.13
C GLN A 117 8.59 -1.10 -24.44
N ILE A 118 7.80 -0.03 -24.51
CA ILE A 118 8.30 1.32 -24.79
C ILE A 118 9.07 1.88 -23.59
N ILE A 119 8.56 1.67 -22.37
CA ILE A 119 9.10 2.32 -21.16
C ILE A 119 10.08 1.46 -20.36
N SER A 120 10.06 0.14 -20.53
CA SER A 120 10.79 -0.79 -19.68
C SER A 120 11.99 -1.38 -20.41
N ILE A 121 13.14 -1.32 -19.74
CA ILE A 121 14.29 -2.12 -20.12
C ILE A 121 14.31 -3.36 -19.22
N ARG A 122 13.78 -4.47 -19.73
CA ARG A 122 13.84 -5.77 -19.06
C ARG A 122 14.84 -6.69 -19.75
N ARG A 123 15.67 -7.36 -18.96
CA ARG A 123 16.63 -8.37 -19.44
C ARG A 123 16.50 -9.62 -18.58
N THR A 124 16.14 -10.74 -19.20
CA THR A 124 16.05 -12.02 -18.49
C THR A 124 17.44 -12.64 -18.35
N ARG A 125 17.64 -13.51 -17.36
CA ARG A 125 18.92 -14.24 -17.20
C ARG A 125 19.28 -15.01 -18.48
N GLN A 126 18.29 -15.67 -19.07
CA GLN A 126 18.45 -16.41 -20.33
C GLN A 126 18.88 -15.48 -21.47
N TYR A 127 18.22 -14.32 -21.62
CA TYR A 127 18.58 -13.34 -22.63
C TYR A 127 20.03 -12.86 -22.48
N ILE A 128 20.50 -12.62 -21.25
CA ILE A 128 21.89 -12.23 -20.99
C ILE A 128 22.86 -13.36 -21.36
N LYS A 129 22.56 -14.61 -20.98
CA LYS A 129 23.38 -15.78 -21.34
C LYS A 129 23.50 -15.94 -22.86
N ASP A 130 22.40 -15.77 -23.59
CA ASP A 130 22.36 -16.01 -25.04
C ASP A 130 23.00 -14.88 -25.86
N ASN A 131 22.82 -13.61 -25.44
CA ASN A 131 23.21 -12.45 -26.23
C ASN A 131 24.49 -11.75 -25.74
N TYR A 132 24.90 -12.01 -24.49
CA TYR A 132 26.08 -11.39 -23.87
C TYR A 132 26.94 -12.40 -23.11
N PRO A 133 27.43 -13.49 -23.76
CA PRO A 133 28.19 -14.55 -23.11
C PRO A 133 29.51 -14.08 -22.48
N ASP A 134 30.06 -12.96 -22.98
CA ASP A 134 31.32 -12.37 -22.52
C ASP A 134 31.12 -11.13 -21.62
N ALA A 135 29.90 -10.90 -21.12
CA ALA A 135 29.62 -9.77 -20.25
C ALA A 135 30.49 -9.80 -18.99
N LYS A 136 31.07 -8.65 -18.64
CA LYS A 136 31.90 -8.46 -17.45
C LYS A 136 31.48 -7.22 -16.68
N TYR A 137 31.65 -7.23 -15.37
CA TYR A 137 31.49 -6.07 -14.50
C TYR A 137 32.76 -5.82 -13.69
N LYS A 138 32.94 -4.60 -13.18
CA LYS A 138 34.03 -4.29 -12.25
C LYS A 138 33.59 -4.53 -10.82
N ASP A 139 34.40 -5.24 -10.05
CA ASP A 139 34.22 -5.35 -8.61
C ASP A 139 34.67 -4.06 -7.89
N GLU A 140 34.53 -4.05 -6.56
CA GLU A 140 34.97 -2.93 -5.70
C GLU A 140 36.46 -2.63 -5.81
N ARG A 141 37.26 -3.57 -6.32
CA ARG A 141 38.71 -3.46 -6.52
C ARG A 141 39.07 -3.08 -7.96
N GLY A 142 38.07 -2.88 -8.82
CA GLY A 142 38.23 -2.52 -10.23
C GLY A 142 38.62 -3.68 -11.15
N LEU A 143 38.61 -4.92 -10.65
CA LEU A 143 38.89 -6.12 -11.43
C LEU A 143 37.68 -6.51 -12.27
N TRP A 144 37.91 -6.92 -13.52
CA TRP A 144 36.86 -7.39 -14.41
C TRP A 144 36.46 -8.83 -14.08
N ILE A 145 35.24 -9.02 -13.61
CA ILE A 145 34.65 -10.33 -13.32
C ILE A 145 33.61 -10.65 -14.39
N LYS A 146 33.63 -11.88 -14.91
CA LYS A 146 32.63 -12.37 -15.86
C LYS A 146 31.29 -12.55 -15.17
N ILE A 147 30.20 -12.15 -15.83
CA ILE A 147 28.85 -12.38 -15.34
C ILE A 147 28.51 -13.86 -15.51
N GLU A 148 28.38 -14.57 -14.40
CA GLU A 148 27.93 -15.97 -14.37
C GLU A 148 26.70 -16.07 -13.45
N PHE A 149 25.67 -16.75 -13.94
CA PHE A 149 24.45 -16.98 -13.15
C PHE A 149 24.54 -18.37 -12.50
N PRO A 150 24.28 -18.49 -11.20
CA PRO A 150 24.29 -19.78 -10.52
C PRO A 150 23.23 -20.71 -11.12
N GLU A 151 23.52 -22.01 -11.10
CA GLU A 151 22.49 -23.01 -11.38
C GLU A 151 21.45 -23.00 -10.25
N ARG A 152 20.18 -23.06 -10.63
CA ARG A 152 19.09 -23.08 -9.65
C ARG A 152 18.94 -24.49 -9.12
N GLU A 153 19.40 -24.71 -7.90
CA GLU A 153 19.03 -25.88 -7.11
C GLU A 153 17.80 -25.52 -6.27
N LEU A 154 16.63 -26.05 -6.63
CA LEU A 154 15.41 -25.89 -5.86
C LEU A 154 15.38 -26.96 -4.77
N ASN A 155 15.64 -26.55 -3.54
CA ASN A 155 15.42 -27.38 -2.36
C ASN A 155 14.14 -26.88 -1.67
N GLU A 156 13.17 -27.77 -1.49
CA GLU A 156 11.99 -27.47 -0.70
C GLU A 156 12.36 -27.58 0.78
N ILE A 157 12.37 -26.44 1.48
CA ILE A 157 12.53 -26.42 2.94
C ILE A 157 11.13 -26.38 3.52
N ASN A 158 10.65 -27.53 3.98
CA ASN A 158 9.41 -27.64 4.73
C ASN A 158 9.71 -27.25 6.19
N TYR A 159 9.18 -26.12 6.64
CA TYR A 159 9.19 -25.74 8.05
C TYR A 159 7.75 -25.78 8.59
N SER A 160 7.55 -26.47 9.72
CA SER A 160 6.28 -26.45 10.42
C SER A 160 6.26 -25.27 11.40
N LEU A 161 5.47 -24.24 11.07
CA LEU A 161 5.22 -23.13 12.00
C LEU A 161 4.60 -23.65 13.31
N ASP A 162 3.79 -24.71 13.25
CA ASP A 162 3.17 -25.32 14.42
C ASP A 162 4.16 -25.97 15.38
N GLU A 163 5.17 -26.67 14.84
CA GLU A 163 6.26 -27.24 15.66
C GLU A 163 7.11 -26.13 16.30
N THR A 164 7.29 -25.02 15.59
CA THR A 164 8.09 -23.87 16.04
C THR A 164 7.39 -23.09 17.16
N TYR A 165 6.07 -22.91 17.04
CA TYR A 165 5.28 -22.07 17.94
C TYR A 165 4.39 -22.85 18.92
N GLN A 166 4.52 -24.18 18.99
CA GLN A 166 3.84 -25.06 19.96
C GLN A 166 2.32 -24.80 20.04
N GLY A 167 1.67 -24.59 18.90
CA GLY A 167 0.22 -24.31 18.81
C GLY A 167 -0.20 -22.86 19.08
N LEU A 168 0.71 -21.96 19.45
CA LEU A 168 0.43 -20.53 19.59
C LEU A 168 -0.05 -19.92 18.25
N TYR A 169 0.52 -20.38 17.13
CA TYR A 169 0.09 -19.95 15.80
C TYR A 169 -1.40 -20.20 15.58
N HIS A 170 -1.87 -21.43 15.82
CA HIS A 170 -3.29 -21.79 15.73
C HIS A 170 -4.17 -20.97 16.68
N GLN A 171 -3.72 -20.74 17.92
CA GLN A 171 -4.48 -19.93 18.87
C GLN A 171 -4.65 -18.48 18.40
N ILE A 172 -3.60 -17.89 17.83
CA ILE A 172 -3.66 -16.53 17.27
C ILE A 172 -4.54 -16.51 16.02
N ALA A 173 -4.35 -17.46 15.10
CA ALA A 173 -5.14 -17.56 13.88
C ALA A 173 -6.64 -17.73 14.19
N GLU A 174 -6.99 -18.60 15.13
CA GLU A 174 -8.39 -18.80 15.54
C GLU A 174 -9.00 -17.55 16.16
N LYS A 175 -8.24 -16.80 16.96
CA LYS A 175 -8.69 -15.51 17.49
C LYS A 175 -8.91 -14.46 16.41
N ILE A 176 -8.04 -14.40 15.41
CA ILE A 176 -8.22 -13.51 14.26
C ILE A 176 -9.46 -13.89 13.46
N GLU A 177 -9.65 -15.18 13.16
CA GLU A 177 -10.74 -15.65 12.29
C GLU A 177 -12.12 -15.65 12.96
N LYS A 178 -12.19 -16.11 14.22
CA LYS A 178 -13.45 -16.36 14.93
C LYS A 178 -13.64 -15.51 16.19
N GLY A 179 -12.55 -15.05 16.81
CA GLY A 179 -12.62 -14.27 18.05
C GLY A 179 -13.06 -12.81 17.82
N LEU A 180 -12.61 -12.21 16.73
CA LEU A 180 -12.92 -10.81 16.39
C LEU A 180 -14.37 -10.67 15.89
N ASN A 181 -15.12 -9.75 16.51
CA ASN A 181 -16.42 -9.31 16.03
C ASN A 181 -16.27 -8.43 14.77
N LEU A 182 -15.11 -7.76 14.62
CA LEU A 182 -14.86 -6.79 13.55
C LEU A 182 -15.91 -5.67 13.57
N SER A 183 -16.25 -5.21 14.77
CA SER A 183 -17.36 -4.30 15.07
C SER A 183 -17.31 -3.00 14.25
N TYR A 184 -16.14 -2.38 14.10
CA TYR A 184 -15.95 -1.22 13.23
C TYR A 184 -16.35 -1.50 11.77
N TYR A 185 -15.94 -2.64 11.22
CA TYR A 185 -16.28 -3.09 9.85
C TYR A 185 -17.73 -3.57 9.71
N ARG A 186 -18.46 -3.63 10.81
CA ARG A 186 -19.86 -4.03 10.88
C ARG A 186 -20.72 -2.94 11.51
N LEU A 187 -20.27 -1.69 11.52
CA LEU A 187 -20.96 -0.57 12.18
C LEU A 187 -22.44 -0.46 11.78
N GLU A 188 -22.76 -0.65 10.49
CA GLU A 188 -24.14 -0.63 9.97
C GLU A 188 -25.03 -1.77 10.52
N GLU A 189 -24.45 -2.87 11.03
CA GLU A 189 -25.22 -3.93 11.70
C GLU A 189 -25.81 -3.44 13.03
N TYR A 190 -25.13 -2.51 13.70
CA TYR A 190 -25.56 -1.90 14.96
C TYR A 190 -26.59 -0.78 14.78
N ARG A 191 -26.89 -0.36 13.55
CA ARG A 191 -27.94 0.62 13.27
C ARG A 191 -29.32 0.06 13.61
N ILE A 192 -30.05 0.74 14.49
CA ILE A 192 -31.41 0.41 14.95
C ILE A 192 -32.47 1.36 14.39
N VAL A 193 -32.09 2.55 13.93
CA VAL A 193 -33.01 3.52 13.30
C VAL A 193 -32.61 3.76 11.85
N GLY A 194 -33.62 3.83 10.97
CA GLY A 194 -33.44 4.11 9.55
C GLY A 194 -33.12 2.88 8.72
N LYS A 195 -32.98 3.08 7.40
CA LYS A 195 -32.63 2.01 6.46
C LYS A 195 -31.12 1.78 6.51
N LYS A 196 -30.71 0.54 6.74
CA LYS A 196 -29.32 0.11 6.61
C LYS A 196 -28.85 0.26 5.16
N ASP A 197 -27.68 0.86 4.95
CA ASP A 197 -27.03 0.88 3.64
C ASP A 197 -26.38 -0.50 3.39
N GLU A 198 -27.13 -1.41 2.79
CA GLU A 198 -26.67 -2.79 2.54
C GLU A 198 -25.42 -2.85 1.66
N MET A 199 -25.30 -1.91 0.71
CA MET A 199 -24.13 -1.85 -0.16
C MET A 199 -22.88 -1.43 0.62
N GLU A 200 -23.01 -0.42 1.48
CA GLU A 200 -21.93 -0.02 2.38
C GLU A 200 -21.58 -1.11 3.38
N SER A 201 -22.59 -1.73 4.01
CA SER A 201 -22.39 -2.86 4.93
C SER A 201 -21.63 -4.01 4.26
N GLY A 202 -21.99 -4.37 3.02
CA GLY A 202 -21.29 -5.39 2.25
C GLY A 202 -19.82 -5.03 1.97
N ARG A 203 -19.55 -3.78 1.57
CA ARG A 203 -18.17 -3.30 1.35
C ARG A 203 -17.36 -3.35 2.64
N MET A 204 -17.94 -2.91 3.75
CA MET A 204 -17.24 -2.86 5.02
C MET A 204 -16.90 -4.25 5.56
N LYS A 205 -17.81 -5.22 5.42
CA LYS A 205 -17.53 -6.63 5.73
C LYS A 205 -16.39 -7.20 4.90
N ALA A 206 -16.35 -6.88 3.61
CA ALA A 206 -15.26 -7.29 2.74
C ALA A 206 -13.91 -6.71 3.23
N LEU A 207 -13.89 -5.45 3.70
CA LEU A 207 -12.70 -4.87 4.31
C LEU A 207 -12.26 -5.60 5.58
N GLY A 208 -13.20 -6.00 6.43
CA GLY A 208 -12.90 -6.84 7.60
C GLY A 208 -12.21 -8.15 7.22
N GLY A 209 -12.70 -8.83 6.17
CA GLY A 209 -12.07 -10.06 5.66
C GLY A 209 -10.67 -9.83 5.05
N ILE A 210 -10.48 -8.70 4.36
CA ILE A 210 -9.16 -8.29 3.85
C ILE A 210 -8.19 -8.06 5.02
N LEU A 211 -8.61 -7.36 6.09
CA LEU A 211 -7.80 -7.18 7.28
C LEU A 211 -7.37 -8.53 7.86
N GLN A 212 -8.29 -9.47 8.08
CA GLN A 212 -7.97 -10.79 8.63
C GLN A 212 -6.93 -11.51 7.76
N THR A 213 -7.13 -11.51 6.44
CA THR A 213 -6.20 -12.13 5.48
C THR A 213 -4.80 -11.50 5.55
N LEU A 214 -4.72 -10.16 5.66
CA LEU A 214 -3.45 -9.45 5.77
C LEU A 214 -2.75 -9.76 7.10
N LEU A 215 -3.49 -9.83 8.22
CA LEU A 215 -2.94 -10.17 9.53
C LEU A 215 -2.38 -11.61 9.54
N LEU A 216 -3.09 -12.58 8.97
CA LEU A 216 -2.62 -13.97 8.86
C LEU A 216 -1.35 -14.07 8.00
N LYS A 217 -1.32 -13.43 6.82
CA LYS A 217 -0.12 -13.38 5.97
C LYS A 217 1.09 -12.78 6.70
N ARG A 218 0.86 -11.73 7.49
CA ARG A 218 1.92 -11.08 8.28
C ARG A 218 2.39 -11.96 9.44
N LEU A 219 1.47 -12.70 10.08
CA LEU A 219 1.81 -13.68 11.11
C LEU A 219 2.74 -14.78 10.56
N GLU A 220 2.48 -15.26 9.34
CA GLU A 220 3.31 -16.26 8.65
C GLU A 220 4.68 -15.72 8.24
N SER A 221 4.73 -14.45 7.82
CA SER A 221 5.94 -13.89 7.19
C SER A 221 6.91 -13.26 8.18
N SER A 222 6.42 -12.56 9.22
CA SER A 222 7.26 -11.85 10.19
C SER A 222 6.50 -11.50 11.47
N VAL A 223 6.93 -12.04 12.61
CA VAL A 223 6.37 -11.74 13.94
C VAL A 223 6.43 -10.24 14.25
N GLU A 224 7.50 -9.55 13.85
CA GLU A 224 7.62 -8.10 14.06
C GLU A 224 6.59 -7.32 13.24
N ALA A 225 6.43 -7.67 11.96
CA ALA A 225 5.46 -7.01 11.08
C ALA A 225 4.03 -7.27 11.57
N PHE A 226 3.75 -8.49 12.03
CA PHE A 226 2.48 -8.84 12.67
C PHE A 226 2.23 -7.98 13.90
N ARG A 227 3.19 -7.92 14.85
CA ARG A 227 3.06 -7.14 16.09
C ARG A 227 2.80 -5.66 15.84
N LYS A 228 3.50 -5.06 14.88
CA LYS A 228 3.26 -3.67 14.44
C LYS A 228 1.85 -3.49 13.89
N SER A 229 1.39 -4.42 13.05
CA SER A 229 0.03 -4.39 12.47
C SER A 229 -1.06 -4.43 13.53
N ILE A 230 -0.89 -5.31 14.53
CA ILE A 230 -1.80 -5.43 15.67
C ILE A 230 -1.80 -4.14 16.49
N GLN A 231 -0.64 -3.54 16.76
CA GLN A 231 -0.58 -2.26 17.46
C GLN A 231 -1.34 -1.17 16.70
N THR A 232 -1.17 -1.08 15.39
CA THR A 232 -1.92 -0.10 14.58
C THR A 232 -3.43 -0.33 14.67
N GLN A 233 -3.89 -1.58 14.66
CA GLN A 233 -5.33 -1.85 14.85
C GLN A 233 -5.83 -1.41 16.22
N VAL A 234 -5.05 -1.67 17.28
CA VAL A 234 -5.39 -1.20 18.64
C VAL A 234 -5.49 0.33 18.69
N ASP A 235 -4.51 1.03 18.12
CA ASP A 235 -4.47 2.50 18.10
C ASP A 235 -5.64 3.09 17.30
N PHE A 236 -5.92 2.50 16.13
CA PHE A 236 -7.02 2.89 15.26
C PHE A 236 -8.38 2.70 15.94
N LEU A 237 -8.66 1.51 16.48
CA LEU A 237 -9.94 1.22 17.12
C LEU A 237 -10.13 2.03 18.41
N SER A 238 -9.06 2.22 19.20
CA SER A 238 -9.11 3.06 20.40
C SER A 238 -9.42 4.52 20.05
N THR A 239 -8.77 5.06 19.02
CA THR A 239 -9.04 6.41 18.52
C THR A 239 -10.45 6.52 17.96
N PHE A 240 -10.89 5.55 17.17
CA PHE A 240 -12.22 5.52 16.60
C PHE A 240 -13.29 5.48 17.71
N LYS A 241 -13.07 4.71 18.78
CA LYS A 241 -13.96 4.66 19.94
C LYS A 241 -14.20 6.05 20.52
N ASP A 242 -13.15 6.83 20.71
CA ASP A 242 -13.28 8.18 21.27
C ASP A 242 -13.97 9.15 20.31
N VAL A 243 -13.65 9.07 19.01
CA VAL A 243 -14.32 9.84 17.97
C VAL A 243 -15.81 9.49 17.87
N PHE A 244 -16.16 8.21 18.00
CA PHE A 244 -17.55 7.76 17.96
C PHE A 244 -18.35 8.26 19.16
N LYS A 245 -17.75 8.38 20.36
CA LYS A 245 -18.40 9.02 21.52
C LYS A 245 -18.80 10.47 21.25
N GLU A 246 -18.08 11.17 20.38
CA GLU A 246 -18.39 12.54 19.96
C GLU A 246 -19.47 12.62 18.87
N GLY A 247 -20.10 11.50 18.48
CA GLY A 247 -21.08 11.48 17.40
C GLY A 247 -20.45 11.66 16.02
N LYS A 248 -19.24 11.15 15.82
CA LYS A 248 -18.50 11.26 14.56
C LYS A 248 -18.10 9.88 14.03
N ILE A 249 -18.12 9.72 12.72
CA ILE A 249 -17.63 8.54 12.01
C ILE A 249 -16.68 8.95 10.89
N LEU A 250 -15.96 7.97 10.35
CA LEU A 250 -15.08 8.18 9.21
C LEU A 250 -15.89 8.38 7.93
N ARG A 251 -15.54 9.39 7.14
CA ARG A 251 -16.14 9.63 5.82
C ARG A 251 -15.92 8.45 4.89
N LYS A 252 -16.90 8.15 4.04
CA LYS A 252 -16.82 7.09 3.01
C LYS A 252 -15.59 7.18 2.10
N LYS A 253 -15.07 8.38 1.84
CA LYS A 253 -13.87 8.58 1.00
C LYS A 253 -12.57 8.12 1.64
N PHE A 254 -12.55 7.94 2.97
CA PHE A 254 -11.37 7.50 3.71
C PHE A 254 -11.06 6.01 3.51
N TYR A 255 -12.04 5.19 3.11
CA TYR A 255 -11.85 3.74 2.97
C TYR A 255 -10.71 3.35 2.04
N ASN A 256 -10.52 4.03 0.91
CA ASN A 256 -9.43 3.73 -0.01
C ASN A 256 -8.06 4.05 0.59
N LYS A 257 -7.98 5.12 1.40
CA LYS A 257 -6.75 5.52 2.10
C LYS A 257 -6.44 4.57 3.26
N TYR A 258 -7.48 4.13 3.96
CA TYR A 258 -7.35 3.10 4.99
C TYR A 258 -6.90 1.75 4.42
N LEU A 259 -7.49 1.31 3.33
CA LEU A 259 -7.07 0.11 2.59
C LEU A 259 -5.60 0.19 2.16
N ALA A 260 -5.21 1.32 1.56
CA ALA A 260 -3.84 1.56 1.15
C ALA A 260 -2.87 1.40 2.32
N TYR A 261 -3.22 1.97 3.48
CA TYR A 261 -2.42 1.82 4.70
C TYR A 261 -2.32 0.36 5.16
N LEU A 262 -3.41 -0.41 5.10
CA LEU A 262 -3.41 -1.82 5.49
C LEU A 262 -2.55 -2.68 4.57
N GLU A 263 -2.53 -2.37 3.27
CA GLU A 263 -1.72 -3.11 2.29
C GLU A 263 -0.24 -2.74 2.36
N GLU A 264 0.08 -1.51 2.77
CA GLU A 264 1.45 -1.07 2.93
C GLU A 264 2.07 -1.57 4.23
N GLU A 265 3.37 -1.87 4.17
CA GLU A 265 4.23 -2.00 5.35
C GLU A 265 4.52 -0.61 5.94
N ALA A 266 3.47 0.16 6.21
CA ALA A 266 3.57 1.50 6.77
C ALA A 266 3.78 1.41 8.29
N GLU A 267 4.85 2.01 8.77
CA GLU A 267 5.33 1.84 10.15
C GLU A 267 4.77 2.85 11.16
N ASP A 268 4.00 3.84 10.71
CA ASP A 268 3.57 4.96 11.57
C ASP A 268 2.06 4.98 11.78
N SER A 269 1.61 4.65 13.00
CA SER A 269 0.20 4.71 13.40
C SER A 269 -0.27 6.16 13.68
N ALA A 270 0.64 7.09 13.99
CA ALA A 270 0.30 8.46 14.35
C ALA A 270 -0.29 9.22 13.15
N TYR A 271 0.29 9.02 11.95
CA TYR A 271 -0.24 9.61 10.73
C TYR A 271 -1.65 9.09 10.42
N LEU A 272 -1.88 7.78 10.53
CA LEU A 272 -3.19 7.19 10.28
C LEU A 272 -4.24 7.82 11.21
N ILE A 273 -3.89 7.99 12.48
CA ILE A 273 -4.72 8.66 13.48
C ILE A 273 -4.95 10.15 13.12
N GLY A 274 -3.92 10.84 12.64
CA GLY A 274 -4.03 12.22 12.17
C GLY A 274 -5.01 12.36 10.99
N GLU A 275 -4.90 11.49 9.98
CA GLU A 275 -5.80 11.48 8.83
C GLU A 275 -7.22 11.06 9.18
N LEU A 276 -7.38 10.11 10.12
CA LEU A 276 -8.68 9.73 10.67
C LEU A 276 -9.39 10.97 11.20
N LYS A 277 -8.72 11.77 12.05
CA LYS A 277 -9.29 12.99 12.65
C LYS A 277 -9.66 14.06 11.62
N LYS A 278 -8.96 14.13 10.48
CA LYS A 278 -9.27 15.07 9.40
C LYS A 278 -10.48 14.65 8.55
N ASN A 279 -10.84 13.36 8.54
CA ASN A 279 -11.84 12.79 7.65
C ASN A 279 -13.09 12.31 8.38
N LEU A 280 -13.63 13.17 9.25
CA LEU A 280 -14.82 12.87 10.04
C LEU A 280 -16.10 13.45 9.44
N GLU A 281 -17.21 12.76 9.65
CA GLU A 281 -18.58 13.22 9.42
C GLU A 281 -19.43 12.99 10.66
N GLN A 282 -20.44 13.85 10.86
CA GLN A 282 -21.34 13.72 12.00
C GLN A 282 -22.34 12.59 11.77
N VAL A 283 -22.66 11.89 12.86
CA VAL A 283 -23.67 10.86 12.89
C VAL A 283 -24.55 11.04 14.13
N ASN A 284 -25.83 10.69 14.01
CA ASN A 284 -26.70 10.63 15.18
C ASN A 284 -26.51 9.31 15.91
N LEU A 285 -25.95 9.36 17.12
CA LEU A 285 -25.70 8.16 17.92
C LEU A 285 -26.98 7.41 18.31
N ILE A 286 -28.11 8.10 18.38
CA ILE A 286 -29.43 7.50 18.67
C ILE A 286 -29.81 6.47 17.60
N ASP A 287 -29.24 6.57 16.41
CA ASP A 287 -29.51 5.63 15.33
C ASP A 287 -28.87 4.25 15.55
N PHE A 288 -28.00 4.09 16.55
CA PHE A 288 -27.19 2.90 16.79
C PHE A 288 -27.47 2.27 18.16
N ASN A 289 -27.30 0.95 18.24
CA ASN A 289 -27.16 0.25 19.51
C ASN A 289 -25.73 0.48 20.05
N ILE A 290 -25.55 1.64 20.68
CA ILE A 290 -24.24 2.12 21.17
C ILE A 290 -23.65 1.19 22.22
N GLU A 291 -24.48 0.69 23.16
CA GLU A 291 -24.02 -0.19 24.23
C GLU A 291 -23.42 -1.47 23.66
N LYS A 292 -24.15 -2.12 22.74
CA LYS A 292 -23.67 -3.35 22.10
C LYS A 292 -22.45 -3.11 21.22
N PHE A 293 -22.42 -1.98 20.51
CA PHE A 293 -21.28 -1.61 19.68
C PHE A 293 -20.01 -1.43 20.52
N TYR A 294 -20.06 -0.70 21.64
CA TYR A 294 -18.88 -0.52 22.48
C TYR A 294 -18.43 -1.80 23.17
N GLU A 295 -19.37 -2.65 23.59
CA GLU A 295 -19.05 -3.97 24.15
C GLU A 295 -18.22 -4.80 23.16
N ASP A 296 -18.67 -4.88 21.90
CA ASP A 296 -17.99 -5.67 20.87
C ASP A 296 -16.68 -5.02 20.41
N LEU A 297 -16.61 -3.69 20.35
CA LEU A 297 -15.39 -2.95 20.03
C LEU A 297 -14.31 -3.13 21.10
N ASP A 298 -14.70 -3.13 22.38
CA ASP A 298 -13.78 -3.37 23.49
C ASP A 298 -13.26 -4.82 23.49
N LYS A 299 -14.12 -5.79 23.13
CA LYS A 299 -13.68 -7.18 22.91
C LYS A 299 -12.67 -7.28 21.79
N ASP A 300 -12.90 -6.63 20.65
CA ASP A 300 -11.96 -6.63 19.52
C ASP A 300 -10.60 -6.04 19.94
N ILE A 301 -10.59 -4.90 20.63
CA ILE A 301 -9.36 -4.28 21.15
C ILE A 301 -8.65 -5.19 22.15
N ALA A 302 -9.39 -5.86 23.04
CA ALA A 302 -8.83 -6.79 24.01
C ALA A 302 -8.17 -7.99 23.33
N ILE A 303 -8.83 -8.59 22.33
CA ILE A 303 -8.28 -9.70 21.54
C ILE A 303 -7.01 -9.26 20.82
N PHE A 304 -7.02 -8.10 20.17
CA PHE A 304 -5.82 -7.57 19.53
C PHE A 304 -4.67 -7.37 20.53
N LYS A 305 -4.94 -6.86 21.73
CA LYS A 305 -3.90 -6.71 22.78
C LYS A 305 -3.39 -8.06 23.29
N GLU A 306 -4.23 -9.08 23.32
CA GLU A 306 -3.87 -10.42 23.80
C GLU A 306 -2.99 -11.18 22.80
N ILE A 307 -3.23 -11.01 21.49
CA ILE A 307 -2.49 -11.70 20.43
C ILE A 307 -1.23 -10.97 19.95
N LYS A 308 -0.94 -9.79 20.49
CA LYS A 308 0.22 -8.96 20.12
C LYS A 308 1.54 -9.56 20.61
#